data_AF-A0A4R7JK34-F1
#
_entry.id   AF-A0A4R7JK34-F1
#
_cell.length_a   1.000
_cell.length_b   1.000
_cell.length_c   1.000
_cell.angle_alpha   90.00
_cell.angle_beta   90.00
_cell.angle_gamma   90.00
#
_symmetry.space_group_name_H-M   'P 1'
#
loop_
_entity.id
_entity.type
_entity.pdbx_description
1 polymer ?
#
loop_
_entity_poly.entity_id
_entity_poly.type
_entity_poly.pdbx_seq_one_letter_code
_entity_poly.pdbx_strand_id
1 'polypeptide(L)'
;MLFSPGTVPDPFSDSSDMHVRVGIMTDGTWVWQLAWSDYVKYHRVAPPREFLDHIISRKFTAPELTIEQTLEIAEAEGLPLPE
;
A
#
# COMPACT_ATOMS: atom_id res chain seq x y z
N MET A 1 -0.55 -1.97 -8.09
CA MET A 1 -1.66 -2.06 -7.11
C MET A 1 -2.05 -3.52 -7.06
N LEU A 2 -2.09 -4.12 -5.87
CA LEU A 2 -2.41 -5.54 -5.70
C LEU A 2 -3.89 -5.74 -5.41
N PHE A 3 -4.47 -4.92 -4.51
CA PHE A 3 -5.86 -5.05 -4.08
C PHE A 3 -6.38 -3.73 -3.49
N SER A 4 -7.65 -3.35 -3.72
CA SER A 4 -8.28 -2.16 -3.12
C SER A 4 -9.81 -2.29 -3.06
N PRO A 5 -10.39 -2.88 -1.99
CA PRO A 5 -11.81 -3.21 -1.92
C PRO A 5 -12.72 -2.02 -1.56
N GLY A 6 -12.17 -0.89 -1.12
CA GLY A 6 -12.97 0.26 -0.71
C GLY A 6 -12.23 1.18 0.26
N THR A 7 -12.98 1.82 1.15
CA THR A 7 -12.46 2.73 2.17
C THR A 7 -13.03 2.39 3.55
N VAL A 8 -12.33 2.79 4.60
CA VAL A 8 -12.75 2.68 6.01
C VAL A 8 -12.58 4.03 6.70
N PRO A 9 -13.27 4.30 7.82
CA PRO A 9 -13.06 5.51 8.60
C PRO A 9 -11.57 5.69 8.94
N ASP A 10 -11.10 6.93 8.84
CA ASP A 10 -9.70 7.26 9.10
C ASP A 10 -9.39 7.19 10.61
N PRO A 11 -8.49 6.29 11.05
CA PRO A 11 -8.17 6.13 12.47
C PRO A 11 -7.45 7.33 13.10
N PHE A 12 -6.94 8.27 12.29
CA PHE A 12 -6.29 9.49 12.77
C PHE A 12 -7.21 10.72 12.76
N SER A 13 -8.49 10.55 12.43
CA SER A 13 -9.46 11.64 12.37
C SER A 13 -10.63 11.40 13.31
N ASP A 14 -11.02 12.43 14.06
CA ASP A 14 -12.26 12.42 14.84
C ASP A 14 -13.51 12.68 13.97
N SER A 15 -13.33 13.12 12.72
CA SER A 15 -14.43 13.31 11.77
C SER A 15 -14.86 11.99 11.14
N SER A 16 -16.16 11.70 11.20
CA SER A 16 -16.80 10.55 10.55
C SER A 16 -16.79 10.61 9.02
N ASP A 17 -16.50 11.76 8.43
CA ASP A 17 -16.49 11.94 6.97
C ASP A 17 -15.12 11.60 6.37
N MET A 18 -14.06 11.58 7.19
CA MET A 18 -12.71 11.22 6.76
C MET A 18 -12.57 9.70 6.66
N HIS A 19 -12.16 9.26 5.46
CA HIS A 19 -11.95 7.86 5.15
C HIS A 19 -10.60 7.66 4.47
N VAL A 20 -10.01 6.49 4.72
CA VAL A 20 -8.77 6.03 4.07
C VAL A 20 -9.01 4.78 3.27
N ARG A 21 -8.19 4.58 2.24
CA ARG A 21 -8.35 3.44 1.34
C ARG A 21 -7.86 2.15 1.99
N VAL A 22 -8.66 1.11 1.87
CA VAL A 22 -8.26 -0.26 2.19
C VAL A 22 -7.65 -0.87 0.95
N GLY A 23 -6.57 -1.62 1.13
CA GLY A 23 -5.90 -2.30 0.03
C GLY A 23 -4.43 -2.50 0.30
N ILE A 24 -3.79 -3.29 -0.57
CA ILE A 24 -2.36 -3.56 -0.53
C ILE A 24 -1.70 -3.06 -1.82
N MET A 25 -0.52 -2.50 -1.64
CA MET A 25 0.39 -2.13 -2.72
C MET A 25 1.72 -2.87 -2.52
N THR A 26 2.35 -3.21 -3.63
CA THR A 26 3.70 -3.78 -3.63
C THR A 26 4.48 -3.31 -4.84
N ASP A 27 5.80 -3.32 -4.71
CA ASP A 27 6.76 -3.17 -5.80
C ASP A 27 7.64 -4.42 -6.01
N GLY A 28 7.17 -5.57 -5.51
CA GLY A 28 7.88 -6.85 -5.52
C GLY A 28 8.94 -7.01 -4.43
N THR A 29 9.24 -5.96 -3.67
CA THR A 29 10.15 -6.02 -2.53
C THR A 29 9.47 -5.58 -1.25
N TRP A 30 8.75 -4.45 -1.30
CA TRP A 30 7.94 -3.98 -0.18
C TRP A 30 6.48 -4.33 -0.40
N VAL A 31 5.77 -4.57 0.70
CA VAL A 31 4.32 -4.67 0.75
C VAL A 31 3.82 -3.66 1.79
N TRP A 32 2.79 -2.89 1.44
CA TRP A 32 2.24 -1.89 2.34
C TRP A 32 0.75 -1.63 2.11
N GLN A 33 0.10 -1.11 3.15
CA GLN A 33 -1.31 -0.71 3.10
C GLN A 33 -1.51 0.52 2.21
N LEU A 34 -2.57 0.54 1.41
CA LEU A 34 -2.89 1.66 0.52
C LEU A 34 -3.15 2.95 1.32
N ALA A 35 -3.72 2.80 2.53
CA ALA A 35 -3.97 3.88 3.49
C ALA A 35 -2.72 4.68 3.85
N TRP A 36 -1.50 4.13 3.70
CA TRP A 36 -0.28 4.86 4.02
C TRP A 36 -0.13 6.14 3.21
N SER A 37 -0.53 6.10 1.94
CA SER A 37 -0.54 7.30 1.09
C SER A 37 -1.54 8.36 1.56
N ASP A 38 -2.68 7.94 2.14
CA ASP A 38 -3.66 8.84 2.75
C ASP A 38 -3.09 9.43 4.05
N TYR A 39 -2.42 8.62 4.87
CA TYR A 39 -1.77 9.08 6.09
C TYR A 39 -0.64 10.09 5.84
N VAL A 40 0.18 9.89 4.81
CA VAL A 40 1.18 10.89 4.42
C VAL A 40 0.49 12.18 3.95
N LYS A 41 -0.55 12.07 3.12
CA LYS A 41 -1.23 13.23 2.52
C LYS A 41 -1.96 14.08 3.56
N TYR A 42 -2.74 13.46 4.43
CA TYR A 42 -3.62 14.16 5.37
C TYR A 42 -2.95 14.43 6.72
N HIS A 43 -2.10 13.51 7.18
CA HIS A 43 -1.54 13.55 8.54
C HIS A 43 -0.03 13.74 8.59
N ARG A 44 0.64 13.84 7.43
CA ARG A 44 2.10 14.00 7.32
C ARG A 44 2.88 12.91 8.05
N VAL A 45 2.30 11.71 8.15
CA VAL A 45 3.00 10.54 8.68
C VAL A 45 4.25 10.31 7.84
N ALA A 46 5.40 10.20 8.50
CA ALA A 46 6.66 9.92 7.84
C ALA A 46 6.77 8.40 7.57
N PRO A 47 6.96 7.98 6.31
CA PRO A 47 7.29 6.58 6.02
C PRO A 47 8.65 6.19 6.62
N PRO A 48 8.89 4.89 6.86
CA PRO A 48 10.19 4.40 7.28
C PRO A 48 11.30 4.86 6.33
N ARG A 49 12.46 5.21 6.89
CA ARG A 49 13.57 5.73 6.08
C ARG A 49 14.07 4.72 5.05
N GLU A 50 14.13 3.44 5.41
CA GLU A 50 14.53 2.37 4.50
C GLU A 50 13.60 2.24 3.29
N PHE A 51 12.30 2.47 3.49
CA PHE A 51 11.32 2.52 2.40
C PHE A 51 11.59 3.72 1.48
N LEU A 52 11.87 4.90 2.05
CA LEU A 52 12.21 6.09 1.27
C LEU A 52 13.50 5.90 0.47
N ASP A 53 14.55 5.37 1.09
CA ASP A 53 15.83 5.09 0.44
C ASP A 53 15.65 4.08 -0.71
N HIS A 54 14.83 3.05 -0.51
CA HIS A 54 14.47 2.07 -1.53
C HIS A 54 13.77 2.71 -2.73
N ILE A 55 12.69 3.49 -2.53
CA ILE A 55 11.96 4.12 -3.65
C ILE A 55 12.80 5.18 -4.37
N ILE A 56 13.68 5.91 -3.66
CA ILE A 56 14.61 6.87 -4.24
C ILE A 56 15.62 6.17 -5.13
N SER A 57 16.18 5.03 -4.69
CA SER A 57 17.10 4.23 -5.50
C SER A 57 16.48 3.76 -6.83
N ARG A 58 15.16 3.57 -6.83
CA ARG A 58 14.34 3.20 -8.00
C ARG A 58 13.79 4.41 -8.77
N LYS A 59 14.23 5.63 -8.45
CA LYS A 59 13.77 6.88 -9.08
C LYS A 59 12.24 7.01 -9.06
N PHE A 60 11.59 6.57 -7.99
CA PHE A 60 10.13 6.59 -7.83
C PHE A 60 9.37 5.86 -8.96
N THR A 61 10.02 4.92 -9.64
CA THR A 61 9.40 4.14 -10.71
C THR A 61 8.87 2.82 -10.15
N ALA A 62 7.58 2.56 -10.34
CA ALA A 62 6.98 1.28 -10.00
C ALA A 62 7.45 0.21 -11.01
N PRO A 63 7.98 -0.93 -10.58
CA PRO A 63 8.33 -2.02 -11.47
C PRO A 63 7.07 -2.71 -11.99
N GLU A 64 7.18 -3.32 -13.18
CA GLU A 64 6.20 -4.30 -13.63
C GLU A 64 6.43 -5.62 -12.87
N LEU A 65 5.34 -6.20 -12.36
CA LEU A 65 5.35 -7.51 -11.71
C LEU A 65 4.62 -8.50 -12.59
N THR A 66 5.12 -9.73 -12.64
CA THR A 66 4.40 -10.81 -13.32
C THR A 66 3.17 -11.22 -12.50
N ILE A 67 2.24 -11.94 -13.14
CA ILE A 67 1.06 -12.49 -12.46
C ILE A 67 1.50 -13.45 -11.35
N GLU A 68 2.50 -14.29 -11.62
CA GLU A 68 3.04 -15.26 -10.67
C GLU A 68 3.59 -14.57 -9.42
N GLN A 69 4.44 -13.54 -9.59
CA GLN A 69 4.97 -12.75 -8.47
C GLN A 69 3.85 -12.08 -7.66
N THR A 70 2.82 -11.60 -8.36
CA THR A 70 1.66 -10.95 -7.75
C THR A 70 0.86 -11.95 -6.89
N LEU A 71 0.68 -13.19 -7.38
CA LEU A 71 0.00 -14.26 -6.66
C LEU A 71 0.82 -14.77 -5.46
N GLU A 72 2.14 -14.94 -5.61
CA GLU A 72 3.04 -15.33 -4.51
C GLU A 72 2.99 -14.32 -3.36
N ILE A 73 3.02 -13.03 -3.69
CA ILE A 73 2.90 -11.95 -2.69
C ILE A 73 1.51 -11.98 -2.05
N ALA A 74 0.45 -12.15 -2.83
CA ALA A 74 -0.91 -12.22 -2.28
C ALA A 74 -1.08 -13.42 -1.32
N GLU A 75 -0.53 -14.58 -1.67
CA GLU A 75 -0.53 -15.77 -0.81
C GLU A 75 0.27 -15.53 0.49
N ALA A 76 1.48 -14.98 0.39
CA ALA A 76 2.33 -14.69 1.55
C ALA A 76 1.69 -13.71 2.52
N GLU A 77 0.89 -12.75 2.02
CA GLU A 77 0.19 -11.75 2.80
C GLU A 77 -1.22 -12.22 3.26
N GLY A 78 -1.62 -13.45 2.92
CA GLY A 78 -2.92 -14.01 3.28
C GLY A 78 -4.11 -13.30 2.61
N LEU A 79 -3.88 -12.69 1.44
CA LEU A 79 -4.92 -12.02 0.68
C LEU A 79 -5.78 -13.04 -0.09
N PRO A 80 -7.07 -12.76 -0.29
CA PRO A 80 -7.92 -13.61 -1.12
C PRO A 80 -7.39 -13.63 -2.56
N LEU A 81 -7.12 -14.82 -3.08
CA LEU A 81 -6.73 -15.02 -4.46
C LEU A 81 -7.98 -15.00 -5.37
N PRO A 82 -7.88 -14.43 -6.59
CA PRO A 82 -8.94 -14.59 -7.58
C PRO A 82 -9.11 -16.07 -7.96
N GLU A 83 -10.35 -16.54 -8.12
CA GLU A 83 -10.67 -17.87 -8.64
C GLU A 83 -10.21 -18.08 -10.08
#